data_AF-A0A2N1QDN8-F1
#
_entry.id   AF-A0A2N1QDN8-F1
#
_cell.length_a   1.000
_cell.length_b   1.000
_cell.length_c   1.000
_cell.angle_alpha   90.00
_cell.angle_beta   90.00
_cell.angle_gamma   90.00
#
_symmetry.space_group_name_H-M   'P 1'
#
loop_
_entity.id
_entity.type
_entity.pdbx_description
1 polymer ?
#
loop_
_entity_poly.entity_id
_entity_poly.type
_entity_poly.pdbx_seq_one_letter_code
_entity_poly.pdbx_strand_id
1 'polypeptide(L)'
;MKKQHGPIVKLLIFIIRIFVRKPKIVNYNKEFDKKAIFIANHSAISGPLFLALYLPSFFVPWGTYEMTEKFKKRWRYLYHHIYRDVIGANRFVSFVLSTFFASISKMLYKGAQLIPTYPDARFLSTLRTSEAFLNIDIPILIFPEDFVDGFKVILEKYLQGFVGLSSYYFQQTGIDLPIYPISFHKKKRVISIGKPEYVEKLSNQGYSKIEIANHFMDLTNQLYYEAEDGSYKEKLSEQE
;
A
#
# COMPACT_ATOMS: atom_id res chain seq x y z
N MET A 1 -6.48 -7.75 17.73
CA MET A 1 -5.52 -7.18 16.76
C MET A 1 -4.24 -6.79 17.49
N LYS A 2 -3.06 -6.90 16.86
CA LYS A 2 -1.78 -6.53 17.48
C LYS A 2 -1.31 -5.19 16.92
N LYS A 3 -0.75 -4.31 17.76
CA LYS A 3 -0.15 -3.02 17.34
C LYS A 3 1.29 -3.15 16.83
N GLN A 4 1.70 -4.35 16.40
CA GLN A 4 3.05 -4.64 15.92
C GLN A 4 3.10 -5.92 15.07
N HIS A 5 4.14 -6.04 14.24
CA HIS A 5 4.44 -7.26 13.49
C HIS A 5 4.73 -8.46 14.41
N GLY A 6 4.41 -9.66 13.93
CA GLY A 6 4.81 -10.91 14.59
C GLY A 6 6.35 -11.07 14.67
N PRO A 7 6.86 -11.85 15.64
CA PRO A 7 8.30 -11.96 15.89
C PRO A 7 9.11 -12.43 14.68
N ILE A 8 8.56 -13.37 13.90
CA ILE A 8 9.22 -13.90 12.69
C ILE A 8 9.33 -12.81 11.61
N VAL A 9 8.30 -11.99 11.43
CA VAL A 9 8.33 -10.87 10.49
C VAL A 9 9.35 -9.81 10.95
N LYS A 10 9.42 -9.52 12.25
CA LYS A 10 10.45 -8.61 12.78
C LYS A 10 11.87 -9.11 12.54
N LEU A 11 12.14 -10.39 12.77
CA LEU A 11 13.44 -11.01 12.50
C LEU A 11 13.79 -10.94 11.01
N LEU A 12 12.83 -11.26 10.14
CA LEU A 12 13.02 -11.18 8.70
C LEU A 12 13.28 -9.74 8.23
N ILE A 13 12.54 -8.76 8.74
CA ILE A 13 12.79 -7.32 8.49
C ILE A 13 14.21 -6.95 8.92
N PHE A 14 14.63 -7.38 10.11
CA PHE A 14 15.98 -7.11 10.62
C PHE A 14 17.07 -7.69 9.70
N ILE A 15 16.94 -8.96 9.30
CA ILE A 15 17.90 -9.62 8.39
C ILE A 15 17.93 -8.91 7.03
N ILE A 16 16.77 -8.60 6.46
CA ILE A 16 16.69 -7.96 5.14
C ILE A 16 17.31 -6.55 5.16
N ARG A 17 17.16 -5.79 6.25
CA ARG A 17 17.77 -4.45 6.41
C ARG A 17 19.30 -4.48 6.34
N ILE A 18 19.96 -5.62 6.62
CA ILE A 18 21.42 -5.76 6.48
C ILE A 18 21.83 -5.68 5.00
N PHE A 19 21.01 -6.24 4.11
CA PHE A 19 21.32 -6.33 2.67
C PHE A 19 20.67 -5.22 1.84
N VAL A 20 19.57 -4.63 2.33
CA VAL A 20 18.82 -3.60 1.61
C VAL A 20 19.19 -2.23 2.13
N ARG A 21 19.83 -1.39 1.30
CA ARG A 21 20.16 0.00 1.67
C ARG A 21 18.89 0.82 1.95
N LYS A 22 18.88 1.51 3.10
CA LYS A 22 17.80 2.40 3.52
C LYS A 22 17.54 3.49 2.46
N PRO A 23 16.29 3.69 2.01
CA PRO A 23 15.93 4.79 1.13
C PRO A 23 15.95 6.12 1.89
N LYS A 24 16.12 7.23 1.16
CA LYS A 24 15.86 8.57 1.72
C LYS A 24 14.37 8.70 1.99
N ILE A 25 13.99 9.22 3.14
CA ILE A 25 12.60 9.51 3.48
C ILE A 25 12.44 11.03 3.40
N VAL A 26 11.53 11.47 2.52
CA VAL A 26 11.08 12.85 2.41
C VAL A 26 9.68 12.89 3.00
N ASN A 27 9.51 13.61 4.10
CA ASN A 27 8.24 13.70 4.79
C ASN A 27 7.81 15.16 4.87
N TYR A 28 6.68 15.49 4.24
CA TYR A 28 6.11 16.84 4.26
C TYR A 28 5.18 17.11 5.45
N ASN A 29 5.23 16.24 6.47
CA ASN A 29 4.39 16.29 7.65
C ASN A 29 5.26 16.33 8.91
N LYS A 30 4.83 17.12 9.90
CA LYS A 30 5.46 17.11 11.24
C LYS A 30 5.15 15.81 11.98
N GLU A 31 3.90 15.36 11.92
CA GLU A 31 3.42 14.12 12.56
C GLU A 31 2.49 13.34 11.60
N PHE A 32 2.31 12.04 11.90
CA PHE A 32 1.38 11.17 11.17
C PHE A 32 0.23 10.76 12.07
N ASP A 33 -0.99 10.97 11.58
CA ASP A 33 -2.14 10.35 12.20
C ASP A 33 -2.05 8.83 12.09
N LYS A 34 -2.26 8.18 13.24
CA LYS A 34 -2.27 6.72 13.33
C LYS A 34 -3.60 6.12 12.90
N LYS A 35 -4.66 6.92 12.91
CA LYS A 35 -5.98 6.59 12.35
C LYS A 35 -6.05 7.18 10.95
N ALA A 36 -5.38 6.54 10.00
CA ALA A 36 -5.18 7.07 8.65
C ALA A 36 -5.18 5.98 7.58
N ILE A 37 -5.34 6.40 6.34
CA ILE A 37 -5.12 5.57 5.16
C ILE A 37 -3.81 6.03 4.51
N PHE A 38 -2.93 5.09 4.20
CA PHE A 38 -1.74 5.32 3.39
C PHE A 38 -2.00 4.76 2.00
N ILE A 39 -1.84 5.60 0.98
CA ILE A 39 -1.93 5.20 -0.42
C ILE A 39 -0.54 5.25 -1.01
N ALA A 40 -0.11 4.16 -1.65
CA ALA A 40 1.19 4.13 -2.29
C ALA A 40 1.16 3.51 -3.68
N ASN A 41 2.17 3.86 -4.50
CA ASN A 41 2.49 3.09 -5.69
C ASN A 41 3.16 1.75 -5.29
N HIS A 42 2.81 0.67 -5.98
CA HIS A 42 3.31 -0.68 -5.66
C HIS A 42 4.73 -0.87 -6.20
N SER A 43 5.08 -0.27 -7.36
CA SER A 43 6.43 -0.39 -7.96
C SER A 43 6.90 -1.85 -8.04
N ALA A 44 6.04 -2.74 -8.56
CA ALA A 44 6.20 -4.19 -8.53
C ALA A 44 6.46 -4.72 -7.10
N ILE A 45 7.27 -5.74 -6.89
CA ILE A 45 7.48 -6.30 -5.53
C ILE A 45 8.19 -5.30 -4.58
N SER A 46 8.81 -4.25 -5.11
CA SER A 46 9.68 -3.37 -4.33
C SER A 46 8.92 -2.41 -3.40
N GLY A 47 7.78 -1.85 -3.79
CA GLY A 47 7.03 -0.92 -2.93
C GLY A 47 6.60 -1.54 -1.60
N PRO A 48 5.83 -2.66 -1.60
CA PRO A 48 5.43 -3.33 -0.36
C PRO A 48 6.62 -3.70 0.53
N LEU A 49 7.73 -4.16 -0.06
CA LEU A 49 8.93 -4.51 0.70
C LEU A 49 9.55 -3.27 1.35
N PHE A 50 9.85 -2.22 0.59
CA PHE A 50 10.54 -1.04 1.12
C PHE A 50 9.67 -0.26 2.11
N LEU A 51 8.36 -0.18 1.89
CA LEU A 51 7.44 0.43 2.85
C LEU A 51 7.38 -0.38 4.16
N ALA A 52 7.28 -1.71 4.09
CA ALA A 52 7.32 -2.55 5.30
C ALA A 52 8.66 -2.45 6.06
N LEU A 53 9.76 -2.23 5.35
CA LEU A 53 11.08 -2.08 5.96
C LEU A 53 11.33 -0.68 6.52
N TYR A 54 10.80 0.38 5.92
CA TYR A 54 11.31 1.74 6.15
C TYR A 54 10.26 2.82 6.39
N LEU A 55 8.97 2.55 6.19
CA LEU A 55 7.95 3.53 6.54
C LEU A 55 7.96 3.76 8.06
N PRO A 56 7.97 5.01 8.55
CA PRO A 56 8.11 5.33 9.97
C PRO A 56 6.81 5.14 10.77
N SER A 57 5.94 4.22 10.34
CA SER A 57 4.72 3.85 11.06
C SER A 57 4.47 2.36 10.90
N PHE A 58 3.96 1.72 11.95
CA PHE A 58 3.33 0.42 11.80
C PHE A 58 2.02 0.59 11.02
N PHE A 59 1.72 -0.33 10.12
CA PHE A 59 0.50 -0.33 9.31
C PHE A 59 0.07 -1.76 9.03
N VAL A 60 -1.17 -1.94 8.59
CA VAL A 60 -1.67 -3.20 8.04
C VAL A 60 -1.99 -3.05 6.57
N PRO A 61 -1.44 -3.90 5.69
CA PRO A 61 -1.69 -3.78 4.26
C PRO A 61 -3.04 -4.39 3.87
N TRP A 62 -3.68 -3.79 2.88
CA TRP A 62 -4.63 -4.47 2.02
C TRP A 62 -3.89 -5.40 1.05
N GLY A 63 -4.50 -6.54 0.72
CA GLY A 63 -4.03 -7.36 -0.38
C GLY A 63 -5.07 -8.37 -0.82
N THR A 64 -4.90 -8.86 -2.04
CA THR A 64 -5.86 -9.76 -2.69
C THR A 64 -6.15 -11.00 -1.83
N TYR A 65 -7.42 -11.38 -1.73
CA TYR A 65 -7.85 -12.45 -0.82
C TYR A 65 -7.15 -13.80 -1.10
N GLU A 66 -6.73 -14.07 -2.32
CA GLU A 66 -6.00 -15.29 -2.73
C GLU A 66 -4.70 -15.48 -1.94
N MET A 67 -4.08 -14.39 -1.48
CA MET A 67 -2.90 -14.44 -0.62
C MET A 67 -3.20 -15.02 0.78
N THR A 68 -4.45 -15.00 1.21
CA THR A 68 -4.90 -15.51 2.52
C THR A 68 -5.47 -16.94 2.44
N GLU A 69 -5.70 -17.46 1.23
CA GLU A 69 -6.29 -18.78 1.00
C GLU A 69 -5.35 -19.97 1.30
N LYS A 70 -5.88 -21.19 1.18
CA LYS A 70 -5.08 -22.43 1.31
C LYS A 70 -3.95 -22.49 0.28
N PHE A 71 -2.90 -23.25 0.62
CA PHE A 71 -1.66 -23.36 -0.18
C PHE A 71 -1.91 -23.51 -1.68
N LYS A 72 -2.75 -24.47 -2.11
CA LYS A 72 -3.03 -24.73 -3.53
C LYS A 72 -3.57 -23.51 -4.28
N LYS A 73 -4.54 -22.79 -3.70
CA LYS A 73 -5.14 -21.61 -4.33
C LYS A 73 -4.14 -20.47 -4.43
N ARG A 74 -3.39 -20.25 -3.35
CA ARG A 74 -2.35 -19.23 -3.28
C ARG A 74 -1.21 -19.50 -4.25
N TRP A 75 -0.74 -20.74 -4.31
CA TRP A 75 0.27 -21.20 -5.26
C TRP A 75 -0.19 -20.97 -6.69
N ARG A 76 -1.45 -21.31 -7.00
CA ARG A 76 -2.03 -21.10 -8.34
C ARG A 76 -2.08 -19.62 -8.70
N TYR A 77 -2.46 -18.76 -7.75
CA TYR A 77 -2.46 -17.32 -7.98
C TYR A 77 -1.04 -16.78 -8.20
N LEU A 78 -0.07 -17.19 -7.38
CA LEU A 78 1.33 -16.81 -7.56
C LEU A 78 1.87 -17.30 -8.92
N TYR A 79 1.56 -18.54 -9.30
CA TYR A 79 2.09 -19.14 -10.52
C TYR A 79 1.48 -18.49 -11.76
N HIS A 80 0.16 -18.55 -11.90
CA HIS A 80 -0.49 -18.07 -13.12
C HIS A 80 -0.54 -16.55 -13.17
N HIS A 81 -1.04 -15.88 -12.15
CA HIS A 81 -1.25 -14.44 -12.24
C HIS A 81 0.04 -13.65 -11.99
N ILE A 82 0.74 -13.89 -10.89
CA ILE A 82 1.90 -13.05 -10.53
C ILE A 82 3.13 -13.36 -11.40
N TYR A 83 3.62 -14.60 -11.39
CA TYR A 83 4.90 -14.91 -12.04
C TYR A 83 4.76 -15.10 -13.55
N ARG A 84 3.66 -15.68 -14.04
CA ARG A 84 3.45 -15.90 -15.47
C ARG A 84 2.88 -14.67 -16.16
N ASP A 85 1.74 -14.15 -15.70
CA ASP A 85 1.04 -13.06 -16.40
C ASP A 85 1.70 -11.69 -16.13
N VAL A 86 1.91 -11.33 -14.86
CA VAL A 86 2.42 -10.00 -14.49
C VAL A 86 3.94 -9.87 -14.69
N ILE A 87 4.72 -10.87 -14.27
CA ILE A 87 6.19 -10.82 -14.36
C ILE A 87 6.72 -11.38 -15.70
N GLY A 88 5.97 -12.23 -16.39
CA GLY A 88 6.42 -12.83 -17.65
C GLY A 88 7.49 -13.91 -17.49
N ALA A 89 7.66 -14.50 -16.30
CA ALA A 89 8.67 -15.52 -16.06
C ALA A 89 8.37 -16.84 -16.79
N ASN A 90 9.42 -17.59 -17.13
CA ASN A 90 9.24 -18.91 -17.73
C ASN A 90 8.61 -19.90 -16.74
N ARG A 91 8.12 -21.04 -17.25
CA ARG A 91 7.36 -22.04 -16.45
C ARG A 91 8.17 -22.57 -15.26
N PHE A 92 9.44 -22.87 -15.47
CA PHE A 92 10.30 -23.42 -14.41
C PHE A 92 10.57 -22.41 -13.31
N VAL A 93 10.96 -21.18 -13.67
CA VAL A 93 11.17 -20.09 -12.71
C VAL A 93 9.89 -19.78 -11.95
N SER A 94 8.76 -19.70 -12.65
CA SER A 94 7.44 -19.46 -12.04
C SER A 94 7.06 -20.57 -11.05
N PHE A 95 7.38 -21.83 -11.36
CA PHE A 95 7.12 -22.97 -10.49
C PHE A 95 7.96 -22.89 -9.21
N VAL A 96 9.27 -22.64 -9.35
CA VAL A 96 10.19 -22.54 -8.22
C VAL A 96 9.79 -21.39 -7.29
N LEU A 97 9.59 -20.18 -7.84
CA LEU A 97 9.21 -19.01 -7.07
C LEU A 97 7.85 -19.18 -6.39
N SER A 98 6.84 -19.66 -7.12
CA SER A 98 5.51 -19.92 -6.55
C SER A 98 5.54 -20.92 -5.41
N THR A 99 6.32 -22.00 -5.54
CA THR A 99 6.41 -23.04 -4.51
C THR A 99 7.06 -22.50 -3.25
N PHE A 100 8.18 -21.78 -3.40
CA PHE A 100 8.86 -21.14 -2.29
C PHE A 100 7.97 -20.10 -1.59
N PHE A 101 7.45 -19.13 -2.34
CA PHE A 101 6.63 -18.05 -1.78
C PHE A 101 5.29 -18.54 -1.23
N ALA A 102 4.62 -19.51 -1.85
CA ALA A 102 3.38 -20.07 -1.30
C ALA A 102 3.59 -20.72 0.07
N SER A 103 4.78 -21.30 0.31
CA SER A 103 5.13 -21.96 1.56
C SER A 103 5.34 -20.96 2.70
N ILE A 104 6.04 -19.85 2.45
CA ILE A 104 6.38 -18.88 3.50
C ILE A 104 5.34 -17.76 3.67
N SER A 105 4.61 -17.42 2.61
CA SER A 105 3.76 -16.23 2.57
C SER A 105 2.62 -16.26 3.59
N LYS A 106 2.11 -17.44 3.98
CA LYS A 106 1.04 -17.55 5.00
C LYS A 106 1.47 -16.96 6.31
N MET A 107 2.69 -17.27 6.71
CA MET A 107 3.29 -16.76 7.94
C MET A 107 3.56 -15.26 7.82
N LEU A 108 4.08 -14.80 6.68
CA LEU A 108 4.36 -13.38 6.44
C LEU A 108 3.08 -12.54 6.50
N TYR A 109 2.04 -12.92 5.76
CA TYR A 109 0.77 -12.20 5.73
C TYR A 109 0.04 -12.24 7.08
N LYS A 110 0.11 -13.35 7.81
CA LYS A 110 -0.42 -13.41 9.19
C LYS A 110 0.35 -12.48 10.13
N GLY A 111 1.68 -12.41 10.00
CA GLY A 111 2.53 -11.52 10.80
C GLY A 111 2.41 -10.05 10.44
N ALA A 112 2.04 -9.74 9.19
CA ALA A 112 1.70 -8.40 8.70
C ALA A 112 0.23 -8.01 8.99
N GLN A 113 -0.60 -8.96 9.41
CA GLN A 113 -2.05 -8.78 9.58
C GLN A 113 -2.73 -8.27 8.30
N LEU A 114 -2.37 -8.87 7.16
CA LEU A 114 -2.93 -8.55 5.85
C LEU A 114 -4.46 -8.60 5.87
N ILE A 115 -5.11 -7.53 5.43
CA ILE A 115 -6.55 -7.46 5.25
C ILE A 115 -6.88 -7.94 3.83
N PRO A 116 -7.65 -9.05 3.67
CA PRO A 116 -8.04 -9.53 2.35
C PRO A 116 -9.01 -8.55 1.68
N THR A 117 -8.72 -8.17 0.44
CA THR A 117 -9.61 -7.40 -0.44
C THR A 117 -10.36 -8.34 -1.37
N TYR A 118 -11.65 -8.08 -1.57
CA TYR A 118 -12.53 -8.88 -2.42
C TYR A 118 -13.17 -7.99 -3.50
N PRO A 119 -13.32 -8.47 -4.74
CA PRO A 119 -13.98 -7.71 -5.81
C PRO A 119 -15.51 -7.81 -5.78
N ASP A 120 -16.07 -8.62 -4.88
CA ASP A 120 -17.51 -8.89 -4.78
C ASP A 120 -18.09 -8.38 -3.44
N ALA A 121 -19.33 -8.78 -3.11
CA ALA A 121 -20.02 -8.38 -1.89
C ALA A 121 -19.23 -8.63 -0.58
N ARG A 122 -18.25 -9.55 -0.60
CA ARG A 122 -17.34 -9.78 0.54
C ARG A 122 -16.45 -8.58 0.82
N PHE A 123 -16.36 -7.58 -0.06
CA PHE A 123 -15.65 -6.32 0.19
C PHE A 123 -16.13 -5.63 1.48
N LEU A 124 -17.40 -5.79 1.86
CA LEU A 124 -17.90 -5.28 3.15
C LEU A 124 -17.11 -5.85 4.36
N SER A 125 -16.62 -7.08 4.27
CA SER A 125 -15.76 -7.67 5.30
C SER A 125 -14.38 -7.00 5.35
N THR A 126 -13.83 -6.59 4.20
CA THR A 126 -12.61 -5.77 4.10
C THR A 126 -12.82 -4.43 4.80
N LEU A 127 -13.96 -3.77 4.57
CA LEU A 127 -14.31 -2.50 5.20
C LEU A 127 -14.42 -2.62 6.71
N ARG A 128 -15.21 -3.57 7.22
CA ARG A 128 -15.36 -3.83 8.66
C ARG A 128 -14.04 -4.18 9.35
N THR A 129 -13.20 -4.99 8.69
CA THR A 129 -11.89 -5.34 9.23
C THR A 129 -10.98 -4.11 9.30
N SER A 130 -11.00 -3.26 8.26
CA SER A 130 -10.22 -2.02 8.20
C SER A 130 -10.66 -1.04 9.28
N GLU A 131 -11.98 -0.84 9.45
CA GLU A 131 -12.57 -0.06 10.53
C GLU A 131 -12.09 -0.53 11.91
N ALA A 132 -12.04 -1.84 12.14
CA ALA A 132 -11.58 -2.40 13.41
C ALA A 132 -10.11 -2.05 13.72
N PHE A 133 -9.24 -2.02 12.69
CA PHE A 133 -7.84 -1.58 12.83
C PHE A 133 -7.73 -0.06 13.03
N LEU A 134 -8.49 0.72 12.27
CA LEU A 134 -8.54 2.19 12.39
C LEU A 134 -9.02 2.64 13.78
N ASN A 135 -10.00 1.94 14.36
CA ASN A 135 -10.53 2.21 15.71
C ASN A 135 -9.51 1.98 16.84
N ILE A 136 -8.40 1.30 16.57
CA ILE A 136 -7.30 1.11 17.54
C ILE A 136 -6.02 1.84 17.11
N ASP A 137 -6.16 2.84 16.25
CA ASP A 137 -5.10 3.72 15.72
C ASP A 137 -4.01 2.92 15.02
N ILE A 138 -4.41 2.05 14.10
CA ILE A 138 -3.50 1.38 13.17
C ILE A 138 -3.85 1.81 11.75
N PRO A 139 -2.91 2.44 11.02
CA PRO A 139 -3.17 2.90 9.67
C PRO A 139 -3.21 1.73 8.68
N ILE A 140 -3.95 1.93 7.60
CA ILE A 140 -4.15 0.94 6.55
C ILE A 140 -3.30 1.32 5.33
N LEU A 141 -2.43 0.43 4.85
CA LEU A 141 -1.69 0.65 3.61
C LEU A 141 -2.45 0.03 2.43
N ILE A 142 -2.72 0.83 1.41
CA ILE A 142 -3.43 0.43 0.20
C ILE A 142 -2.57 0.78 -1.02
N PHE A 143 -2.47 -0.17 -1.94
CA PHE A 143 -1.94 0.03 -3.28
C PHE A 143 -3.12 0.00 -4.25
N PRO A 144 -3.73 1.16 -4.59
CA PRO A 144 -4.96 1.20 -5.36
C PRO A 144 -4.72 1.11 -6.87
N GLU A 145 -3.48 1.02 -7.32
CA GLU A 145 -3.15 0.94 -8.74
C GLU A 145 -3.77 -0.28 -9.43
N ASP A 146 -4.36 -0.03 -10.60
CA ASP A 146 -4.83 -1.07 -11.49
C ASP A 146 -3.65 -1.64 -12.29
N PHE A 147 -3.29 -2.89 -12.02
CA PHE A 147 -2.13 -3.56 -12.61
C PHE A 147 -2.51 -4.59 -13.67
N VAL A 148 -3.72 -4.53 -14.24
CA VAL A 148 -4.14 -5.41 -15.35
C VAL A 148 -3.15 -5.36 -16.51
N ASP A 149 -2.62 -4.18 -16.84
CA ASP A 149 -1.60 -3.98 -17.89
C ASP A 149 -0.16 -4.00 -17.35
N GLY A 150 0.05 -4.60 -16.18
CA GLY A 150 1.34 -4.66 -15.48
C GLY A 150 1.64 -3.43 -14.62
N PHE A 151 2.79 -3.46 -13.94
CA PHE A 151 3.23 -2.38 -13.06
C PHE A 151 3.83 -1.24 -13.86
N LYS A 152 3.18 -0.07 -13.81
CA LYS A 152 3.67 1.15 -14.44
C LYS A 152 4.40 2.03 -13.44
N VAL A 153 5.45 2.71 -13.91
CA VAL A 153 6.25 3.62 -13.07
C VAL A 153 5.43 4.85 -12.72
N ILE A 154 4.76 5.42 -13.72
CA ILE A 154 3.76 6.48 -13.57
C ILE A 154 2.39 5.83 -13.53
N LEU A 155 1.61 6.21 -12.54
CA LEU A 155 0.29 5.66 -12.30
C LEU A 155 -0.69 6.23 -13.31
N GLU A 156 -1.50 5.35 -13.91
CA GLU A 156 -2.52 5.74 -14.90
C GLU A 156 -3.94 5.59 -14.37
N LYS A 157 -4.15 4.70 -13.39
CA LYS A 157 -5.48 4.43 -12.86
C LYS A 157 -5.45 3.92 -11.44
N TYR A 158 -6.29 4.51 -10.59
CA TYR A 158 -6.59 4.03 -9.25
C TYR A 158 -7.98 3.39 -9.17
N LEU A 159 -8.05 2.26 -8.48
CA LEU A 159 -9.26 1.64 -8.01
C LEU A 159 -9.83 2.44 -6.83
N GLN A 160 -11.14 2.61 -6.80
CA GLN A 160 -11.84 3.50 -5.85
C GLN A 160 -12.13 2.84 -4.48
N GLY A 161 -11.61 1.64 -4.23
CA GLY A 161 -11.91 0.89 -3.00
C GLY A 161 -11.58 1.65 -1.72
N PHE A 162 -10.49 2.44 -1.73
CA PHE A 162 -10.09 3.27 -0.59
C PHE A 162 -11.05 4.45 -0.36
N VAL A 163 -11.61 5.04 -1.43
CA VAL A 163 -12.65 6.07 -1.32
C VAL A 163 -13.89 5.47 -0.65
N GLY A 164 -14.24 4.24 -1.04
CA GLY A 164 -15.28 3.45 -0.38
C GLY A 164 -15.01 3.21 1.11
N LEU A 165 -13.76 2.92 1.51
CA LEU A 165 -13.39 2.80 2.93
C LEU A 165 -13.55 4.11 3.68
N SER A 166 -13.07 5.22 3.13
CA SER A 166 -13.15 6.53 3.78
C SER A 166 -14.60 6.94 4.03
N SER A 167 -15.45 6.88 2.99
CA SER A 167 -16.87 7.22 3.14
C SER A 167 -17.62 6.25 4.05
N TYR A 168 -17.30 4.95 4.01
CA TYR A 168 -17.85 4.00 4.97
C TYR A 168 -17.48 4.37 6.40
N TYR A 169 -16.21 4.68 6.68
CA TYR A 169 -15.78 5.06 8.03
C TYR A 169 -16.43 6.36 8.51
N PHE A 170 -16.55 7.35 7.63
CA PHE A 170 -17.24 8.60 7.92
C PHE A 170 -18.72 8.37 8.28
N GLN A 171 -19.44 7.55 7.51
CA GLN A 171 -20.85 7.23 7.82
C GLN A 171 -21.02 6.57 9.19
N GLN A 172 -20.04 5.77 9.61
CA GLN A 172 -20.09 5.06 10.90
C GLN A 172 -19.69 5.93 12.10
N THR A 173 -18.81 6.92 11.90
CA THR A 173 -18.12 7.61 13.01
C THR A 173 -18.21 9.14 12.97
N GLY A 174 -18.58 9.72 11.84
CA GLY A 174 -18.49 11.16 11.55
C GLY A 174 -17.06 11.68 11.33
N ILE A 175 -16.05 10.80 11.28
CA ILE A 175 -14.64 11.18 11.14
C ILE A 175 -14.21 11.03 9.67
N ASP A 176 -13.77 12.14 9.06
CA ASP A 176 -13.15 12.13 7.73
C ASP A 176 -11.68 11.72 7.89
N LEU A 177 -11.31 10.55 7.37
CA LEU A 177 -9.99 9.97 7.58
C LEU A 177 -8.93 10.74 6.78
N PRO A 178 -7.79 11.08 7.40
CA PRO A 178 -6.65 11.60 6.63
C PRO A 178 -6.09 10.49 5.73
N ILE A 179 -5.93 10.81 4.46
CA ILE A 179 -5.33 9.93 3.47
C ILE A 179 -3.99 10.51 3.03
N TYR A 180 -2.90 9.81 3.34
CA TYR A 180 -1.54 10.24 2.98
C TYR A 180 -1.11 9.57 1.66
N PRO A 181 -0.87 10.34 0.58
CA PRO A 181 -0.23 9.82 -0.61
C PRO A 181 1.26 9.59 -0.37
N ILE A 182 1.76 8.44 -0.83
CA ILE A 182 3.14 7.99 -0.65
C ILE A 182 3.69 7.53 -1.99
N SER A 183 4.83 8.07 -2.40
CA SER A 183 5.56 7.60 -3.57
C SER A 183 6.83 6.90 -3.16
N PHE A 184 7.05 5.70 -3.69
CA PHE A 184 8.34 5.01 -3.66
C PHE A 184 9.00 5.07 -5.04
N HIS A 185 10.10 5.79 -5.11
CA HIS A 185 10.93 5.89 -6.29
C HIS A 185 12.10 4.90 -6.22
N LYS A 186 11.96 3.75 -6.90
CA LYS A 186 12.92 2.64 -6.82
C LYS A 186 14.36 3.01 -7.22
N LYS A 187 14.55 3.69 -8.36
CA LYS A 187 15.90 4.05 -8.88
C LYS A 187 16.63 5.03 -7.96
N LYS A 188 15.96 6.10 -7.53
CA LYS A 188 16.53 7.11 -6.61
C LYS A 188 16.56 6.63 -5.15
N ARG A 189 15.81 5.57 -4.83
CA ARG A 189 15.58 5.04 -3.49
C ARG A 189 15.07 6.13 -2.55
N VAL A 190 13.97 6.75 -2.94
CA VAL A 190 13.29 7.79 -2.14
C VAL A 190 11.88 7.31 -1.81
N ILE A 191 11.49 7.45 -0.55
CA ILE A 191 10.10 7.36 -0.10
C ILE A 191 9.66 8.80 0.19
N SER A 192 8.71 9.31 -0.58
CA SER A 192 8.11 10.63 -0.41
C SER A 192 6.74 10.48 0.22
N ILE A 193 6.47 11.20 1.31
CA ILE A 193 5.20 11.16 2.04
C ILE A 193 4.56 12.54 1.98
N GLY A 194 3.46 12.64 1.23
CA GLY A 194 2.71 13.88 1.02
C GLY A 194 1.86 14.27 2.21
N LYS A 195 1.28 15.47 2.13
CA LYS A 195 0.29 15.96 3.09
C LYS A 195 -1.02 15.17 2.97
N PRO A 196 -1.78 15.00 4.06
CA PRO A 196 -3.05 14.30 3.99
C PRO A 196 -4.10 15.13 3.26
N GLU A 197 -4.89 14.46 2.44
CA GLU A 197 -6.15 14.98 1.92
C GLU A 197 -7.31 14.10 2.39
N TYR A 198 -8.53 14.57 2.19
CA TYR A 198 -9.72 14.04 2.85
C TYR A 198 -10.85 13.81 1.86
N VAL A 199 -11.52 12.66 1.96
CA VAL A 199 -12.50 12.23 0.95
C VAL A 199 -13.79 13.04 1.07
N GLU A 200 -14.31 13.27 2.29
CA GLU A 200 -15.57 13.99 2.43
C GLU A 200 -15.39 15.47 2.12
N LYS A 201 -14.23 16.06 2.45
CA LYS A 201 -13.86 17.41 1.98
C LYS A 201 -13.94 17.54 0.45
N LEU A 202 -13.35 16.61 -0.31
CA LEU A 202 -13.37 16.64 -1.78
C LEU A 202 -14.78 16.35 -2.33
N SER A 203 -15.51 15.42 -1.71
CA SER A 203 -16.91 15.12 -2.05
C SER A 203 -17.81 16.35 -1.91
N ASN A 204 -17.64 17.11 -0.82
CA ASN A 204 -18.37 18.38 -0.58
C ASN A 204 -18.01 19.48 -1.59
N GLN A 205 -16.87 19.38 -2.26
CA GLN A 205 -16.47 20.25 -3.37
C GLN A 205 -17.05 19.80 -4.72
N GLY A 206 -17.83 18.71 -4.74
CA GLY A 206 -18.51 18.19 -5.93
C GLY A 206 -17.73 17.10 -6.68
N TYR A 207 -16.60 16.63 -6.15
CA TYR A 207 -15.82 15.57 -6.80
C TYR A 207 -16.54 14.23 -6.71
N SER A 208 -16.66 13.54 -7.84
CA SER A 208 -17.07 12.14 -7.89
C SER A 208 -16.00 11.21 -7.32
N LYS A 209 -16.37 9.96 -7.01
CA LYS A 209 -15.41 8.95 -6.50
C LYS A 209 -14.25 8.68 -7.46
N ILE A 210 -14.49 8.76 -8.77
CA ILE A 210 -13.45 8.61 -9.80
C ILE A 210 -12.50 9.79 -9.75
N GLU A 211 -13.02 11.02 -9.67
CA GLU A 211 -12.20 12.23 -9.61
C GLU A 211 -11.38 12.29 -8.32
N ILE A 212 -11.94 11.86 -7.18
CA ILE A 212 -11.20 11.69 -5.93
C ILE A 212 -10.07 10.68 -6.10
N ALA A 213 -10.34 9.52 -6.72
CA ALA A 213 -9.31 8.51 -6.96
C ALA A 213 -8.18 9.03 -7.86
N ASN A 214 -8.52 9.75 -8.93
CA ASN A 214 -7.55 10.39 -9.82
C ASN A 214 -6.76 11.50 -9.10
N HIS A 215 -7.39 12.28 -8.24
CA HIS A 215 -6.71 13.29 -7.44
C HIS A 215 -5.60 12.68 -6.56
N PHE A 216 -5.87 11.60 -5.84
CA PHE A 216 -4.84 10.91 -5.05
C PHE A 216 -3.76 10.24 -5.91
N MET A 217 -4.10 9.79 -7.11
CA MET A 217 -3.14 9.29 -8.08
C MET A 217 -2.18 10.39 -8.53
N ASP A 218 -2.72 11.56 -8.87
CA ASP A 218 -1.95 12.72 -9.32
C ASP A 218 -1.01 13.23 -8.21
N LEU A 219 -1.48 13.27 -6.95
CA LEU A 219 -0.63 13.57 -5.80
C LEU A 219 0.52 12.56 -5.68
N THR A 220 0.26 11.27 -5.86
CA THR A 220 1.29 10.23 -5.78
C THR A 220 2.30 10.33 -6.94
N ASN A 221 1.83 10.64 -8.15
CA ASN A 221 2.68 10.90 -9.31
C ASN A 221 3.52 12.17 -9.13
N GLN A 222 2.95 13.23 -8.57
CA GLN A 222 3.68 14.45 -8.25
C GLN A 222 4.85 14.17 -7.31
N LEU A 223 4.61 13.43 -6.22
CA LEU A 223 5.66 12.99 -5.29
C LEU A 223 6.74 12.14 -5.98
N TYR A 224 6.36 11.36 -7.00
CA TYR A 224 7.32 10.60 -7.81
C TYR A 224 8.21 11.55 -8.62
N TYR A 225 7.63 12.50 -9.34
CA TYR A 225 8.38 13.46 -10.16
C TYR A 225 9.32 14.32 -9.33
N GLU A 226 8.87 14.80 -8.16
CA GLU A 226 9.72 15.55 -7.23
C GLU A 226 10.95 14.75 -6.81
N ALA A 227 10.80 13.44 -6.61
CA ALA A 227 11.91 12.55 -6.29
C ALA A 227 12.84 12.29 -7.49
N GLU A 228 12.31 12.30 -8.72
CA GLU A 228 13.06 12.10 -9.95
C GLU A 228 13.94 13.32 -10.26
N ASP A 229 13.36 14.52 -10.21
CA ASP A 229 14.03 15.80 -10.50
C ASP A 229 14.81 16.38 -9.30
N GLY A 230 14.46 15.99 -8.08
CA GLY A 230 15.12 16.45 -6.86
C GLY A 230 14.55 17.74 -6.26
N SER A 231 13.46 18.28 -6.81
CA SER A 231 12.78 19.50 -6.36
C SER A 231 12.22 19.41 -4.93
N TYR A 232 12.05 18.20 -4.39
CA TYR A 232 11.67 18.01 -2.98
C TYR A 232 12.62 18.71 -1.99
N LYS A 233 13.88 18.97 -2.38
CA LYS A 233 14.85 19.66 -1.52
C LYS A 233 14.46 21.11 -1.26
N GLU A 234 13.98 21.80 -2.28
CA GLU A 234 13.56 23.21 -2.22
C GLU A 234 12.30 23.34 -1.35
N LYS A 235 11.34 22.42 -1.55
CA LYS A 235 10.10 22.36 -0.75
C LYS A 235 10.32 22.06 0.72
N LEU A 236 11.39 21.33 1.06
CA LEU A 236 11.75 21.08 2.46
C LEU A 236 12.33 22.34 3.11
N SER A 237 13.14 23.13 2.39
CA SER A 237 13.69 24.38 2.94
C SER A 237 12.65 25.48 3.14
N GLU A 238 11.52 25.44 2.44
CA GLU A 238 10.40 26.38 2.65
C GLU A 238 9.55 26.05 3.90
N GLN A 239 9.78 24.91 4.56
CA GLN A 239 9.02 24.46 5.73
C GLN A 239 9.73 24.71 7.07
N GLU A 240 10.99 25.16 7.03
CA GLU A 240 11.82 25.55 8.19
C GLU A 240 11.64 27.04 8.51
#